data_AF-A0A847HZ43-F1
#
_entry.id   AF-A0A847HZ43-F1
#
_cell.length_a   1.000
_cell.length_b   1.000
_cell.length_c   1.000
_cell.angle_alpha   90.00
_cell.angle_beta   90.00
_cell.angle_gamma   90.00
#
_symmetry.space_group_name_H-M   'P 1'
#
loop_
_entity.id
_entity.type
_entity.pdbx_description
1 polymer ?
#
loop_
_entity_poly.entity_id
_entity_poly.type
_entity_poly.pdbx_seq_one_letter_code
_entity_poly.pdbx_strand_id
1 'polypeptide(L)'
;MKRSVVVWVAVLATGLVASAAERVVQCEEFTATSCGYCPYAGEAFGALLNSYPTTFAGIQIHLGDAYATSWGTARDTFYNVTGTPTAWFDGLISRVGGTSGMTYTSEYNTRHNIPSDIEMLVGAAEIDPPTSPPTYEVQIKLTLEPTGTAKTVRVYAAQVLDYYPTSPSYSRNCLRNATATEDVALQPGQTVLVTKTLQIDTASAANPNDMTLIAWAQAPNSSAPAEVYQAALMNYPFEALYAIKITLAAAVPEFIPPDEDTALTVRIQNGGEDLLPESALMHYRYDDGAFETAPLVPLGGEYFTATLPAPPCGTEPEFYFSAQGDGGSTVIYPENAPAEVVRTIVTTITTLMDDDFEEDLGWTVYNTPPLTEGFWQRAVPGGFGDHSPASDYDGSGHCYVTDNRYSKDVDRGPTILTSPEIDLSGMTDVYLRFARYIYCDDAGVGLPTDDDYLDLELSADGGTTWVLAEHVTGRGDWVYTQVRVLDFVELTSQFQMRFSLADEPANSVTEGGLDAVWVFERGCSDSPHYGLGDLNCDGAVNVFDIDPFVLALTSGEGYYAVHPDCDAMLADANGDGAVNVFDIDPFVLLLTGGGK
;
A
#
# COMPACT_ATOMS: atom_id res chain seq x y z
N MET A 1 -14.76 44.66 18.15
CA MET A 1 -15.89 43.71 18.08
C MET A 1 -16.07 43.28 16.63
N LYS A 2 -15.23 42.37 16.14
CA LYS A 2 -15.42 41.70 14.85
C LYS A 2 -16.10 40.37 15.16
N ARG A 3 -17.26 40.14 14.54
CA ARG A 3 -18.06 38.92 14.72
C ARG A 3 -17.41 37.81 13.91
N SER A 4 -16.82 36.82 14.59
CA SER A 4 -16.42 35.56 13.97
C SER A 4 -17.69 34.81 13.55
N VAL A 5 -17.81 34.54 12.25
CA VAL A 5 -18.83 33.66 11.70
C VAL A 5 -18.25 32.26 11.74
N VAL A 6 -18.68 31.46 12.71
CA VAL A 6 -18.40 30.02 12.77
C VAL A 6 -19.29 29.36 11.72
N VAL A 7 -18.68 28.82 10.65
CA VAL A 7 -19.37 28.00 9.67
C VAL A 7 -19.36 26.57 10.20
N TRP A 8 -20.52 26.12 10.69
CA TRP A 8 -20.75 24.71 10.99
C TRP A 8 -20.91 23.95 9.67
N VAL A 9 -19.88 23.22 9.25
CA VAL A 9 -20.02 22.21 8.20
C VAL A 9 -20.75 21.04 8.84
N ALA A 10 -22.07 20.95 8.60
CA ALA A 10 -22.84 19.76 8.94
C ALA A 10 -22.38 18.63 8.01
N VAL A 11 -21.50 17.77 8.49
CA VAL A 11 -21.24 16.47 7.88
C VAL A 11 -22.55 15.69 7.97
N LEU A 12 -23.25 15.56 6.84
CA LEU A 12 -24.36 14.63 6.72
C LEU A 12 -23.77 13.22 6.89
N ALA A 13 -23.92 12.65 8.07
CA ALA A 13 -23.78 11.21 8.27
C ALA A 13 -24.89 10.53 7.46
N THR A 14 -24.58 10.21 6.20
CA THR A 14 -25.35 9.22 5.44
C THR A 14 -25.17 7.91 6.19
N GLY A 15 -26.21 7.47 6.90
CA GLY A 15 -26.21 6.17 7.55
C GLY A 15 -25.85 5.11 6.52
N LEU A 16 -24.67 4.51 6.66
CA LEU A 16 -24.26 3.33 5.93
C LEU A 16 -25.26 2.22 6.31
N VAL A 17 -26.15 1.91 5.40
CA VAL A 17 -27.04 0.76 5.49
C VAL A 17 -26.12 -0.47 5.47
N ALA A 18 -26.26 -1.37 6.44
CA ALA A 18 -25.54 -2.64 6.46
C ALA A 18 -25.66 -3.30 5.07
N SER A 19 -24.52 -3.46 4.39
CA SER A 19 -24.46 -4.07 3.06
C SER A 19 -24.49 -5.58 3.24
N ALA A 20 -25.34 -6.27 2.47
CA ALA A 20 -25.29 -7.72 2.35
C ALA A 20 -23.89 -8.17 1.88
N ALA A 21 -23.45 -9.36 2.31
CA ALA A 21 -22.14 -9.89 1.98
C ALA A 21 -21.96 -10.05 0.46
N GLU A 22 -20.78 -9.70 -0.05
CA GLU A 22 -20.39 -9.99 -1.43
C GLU A 22 -20.39 -11.51 -1.64
N ARG A 23 -20.96 -11.95 -2.76
CA ARG A 23 -21.07 -13.38 -3.06
C ARG A 23 -19.77 -13.91 -3.65
N VAL A 24 -19.26 -14.97 -3.03
CA VAL A 24 -18.28 -15.87 -3.63
C VAL A 24 -19.04 -16.96 -4.37
N VAL A 25 -18.94 -16.97 -5.71
CA VAL A 25 -19.65 -17.94 -6.55
C VAL A 25 -18.90 -19.27 -6.50
N GLN A 26 -19.60 -20.32 -6.08
CA GLN A 26 -19.06 -21.67 -6.05
C GLN A 26 -19.29 -22.34 -7.41
N CYS A 27 -18.27 -23.04 -7.92
CA CYS A 27 -18.40 -23.81 -9.15
C CYS A 27 -17.76 -25.20 -9.03
N GLU A 28 -18.52 -26.23 -9.43
CA GLU A 28 -18.00 -27.59 -9.61
C GLU A 28 -17.98 -27.93 -11.10
N GLU A 29 -16.79 -28.07 -11.67
CA GLU A 29 -16.56 -28.46 -13.07
C GLU A 29 -16.13 -29.92 -13.17
N PHE A 30 -17.01 -30.76 -13.72
CA PHE A 30 -16.76 -32.18 -13.92
C PHE A 30 -16.01 -32.42 -15.22
N THR A 31 -14.85 -33.06 -15.14
CA THR A 31 -13.92 -33.26 -16.26
C THR A 31 -13.42 -34.71 -16.33
N ALA A 32 -12.65 -35.03 -17.38
CA ALA A 32 -11.92 -36.28 -17.48
C ALA A 32 -10.71 -36.12 -18.41
N THR A 33 -9.59 -36.81 -18.14
CA THR A 33 -8.38 -36.69 -18.98
C THR A 33 -8.58 -37.20 -20.41
N SER A 34 -9.54 -38.10 -20.65
CA SER A 34 -9.87 -38.63 -21.97
C SER A 34 -10.91 -37.81 -22.75
N CYS A 35 -11.42 -36.73 -22.16
CA CYS A 35 -12.50 -35.94 -22.73
C CYS A 35 -11.98 -34.89 -23.73
N GLY A 36 -12.35 -35.02 -25.00
CA GLY A 36 -11.90 -34.12 -26.07
C GLY A 36 -12.50 -32.70 -26.03
N TYR A 37 -13.58 -32.48 -25.27
CA TYR A 37 -14.23 -31.17 -25.12
C TYR A 37 -13.82 -30.44 -23.84
N CYS A 38 -13.26 -31.17 -22.88
CA CYS A 38 -12.88 -30.66 -21.57
C CYS A 38 -11.76 -29.61 -21.59
N PRO A 39 -10.80 -29.60 -22.54
CA PRO A 39 -9.84 -28.50 -22.63
C PRO A 39 -10.49 -27.12 -22.72
N TYR A 40 -11.54 -26.97 -23.53
CA TYR A 40 -12.21 -25.67 -23.70
C TYR A 40 -12.93 -25.22 -22.42
N ALA A 41 -13.53 -26.16 -21.69
CA ALA A 41 -14.19 -25.86 -20.42
C ALA A 41 -13.17 -25.54 -19.31
N GLY A 42 -12.10 -26.33 -19.22
CA GLY A 42 -11.01 -26.12 -18.26
C GLY A 42 -10.29 -24.79 -18.47
N GLU A 43 -10.06 -24.38 -19.73
CA GLU A 43 -9.52 -23.05 -20.06
C GLU A 43 -10.47 -21.93 -19.60
N ALA A 44 -11.77 -22.06 -19.87
CA ALA A 44 -12.76 -21.08 -19.44
C ALA A 44 -12.91 -21.00 -17.91
N PHE A 45 -12.77 -22.14 -17.22
CA PHE A 45 -12.76 -22.25 -15.77
C PHE A 45 -11.50 -21.61 -15.17
N GLY A 46 -10.32 -21.93 -15.71
CA GLY A 46 -9.05 -21.33 -15.32
C GLY A 46 -9.02 -19.82 -15.54
N ALA A 47 -9.67 -19.32 -16.59
CA ALA A 47 -9.83 -17.88 -16.81
C ALA A 47 -10.62 -17.19 -15.69
N LEU A 48 -11.66 -17.84 -15.15
CA LEU A 48 -12.39 -17.30 -13.99
C LEU A 48 -11.55 -17.31 -12.72
N LEU A 49 -10.81 -18.40 -12.45
CA LEU A 49 -9.88 -18.46 -11.30
C LEU A 49 -8.87 -17.30 -11.33
N ASN A 50 -8.31 -17.02 -12.51
CA ASN A 50 -7.32 -15.95 -12.66
C ASN A 50 -7.95 -14.55 -12.59
N SER A 51 -9.16 -14.38 -13.12
CA SER A 51 -9.82 -13.06 -13.19
C SER A 51 -10.55 -12.69 -11.90
N TYR A 52 -10.98 -13.67 -11.11
CA TYR A 52 -11.82 -13.49 -9.92
C TYR A 52 -11.30 -14.33 -8.73
N PRO A 53 -10.01 -14.19 -8.34
CA PRO A 53 -9.36 -15.09 -7.38
C PRO A 53 -9.96 -15.07 -5.98
N THR A 54 -10.70 -14.00 -5.62
CA THR A 54 -11.32 -13.83 -4.30
C THR A 54 -12.83 -14.10 -4.29
N THR A 55 -13.49 -14.08 -5.46
CA THR A 55 -14.95 -14.17 -5.58
C THR A 55 -15.41 -15.38 -6.42
N PHE A 56 -14.49 -16.21 -6.89
CA PHE A 56 -14.78 -17.46 -7.59
C PHE A 56 -14.14 -18.67 -6.90
N ALA A 57 -14.96 -19.48 -6.24
CA ALA A 57 -14.56 -20.71 -5.56
C ALA A 57 -14.75 -21.93 -6.49
N GLY A 58 -13.82 -22.10 -7.42
CA GLY A 58 -13.85 -23.18 -8.42
C GLY A 58 -13.20 -24.48 -7.94
N ILE A 59 -13.86 -25.61 -8.21
CA ILE A 59 -13.37 -26.98 -7.99
C ILE A 59 -13.50 -27.78 -9.30
N GLN A 60 -12.39 -28.35 -9.79
CA GLN A 60 -12.43 -29.29 -10.90
C GLN A 60 -12.47 -30.74 -10.37
N ILE A 61 -13.47 -31.51 -10.83
CA ILE A 61 -13.76 -32.86 -10.34
C ILE A 61 -13.58 -33.85 -11.48
N HIS A 62 -12.59 -34.74 -11.35
CA HIS A 62 -12.33 -35.78 -12.34
C HIS A 62 -13.30 -36.96 -12.20
N LEU A 63 -13.80 -37.47 -13.33
CA LEU A 63 -14.70 -38.61 -13.42
C LEU A 63 -14.13 -39.71 -14.33
N GLY A 64 -14.12 -40.95 -13.85
CA GLY A 64 -13.79 -42.13 -14.66
C GLY A 64 -12.31 -42.25 -15.08
N ASP A 65 -11.42 -41.48 -14.48
CA ASP A 65 -9.97 -41.55 -14.70
C ASP A 65 -9.18 -41.73 -13.37
N ALA A 66 -7.84 -41.67 -13.44
CA ALA A 66 -6.96 -41.93 -12.30
C ALA A 66 -7.01 -40.85 -11.20
N TYR A 67 -7.67 -39.72 -11.45
CA TYR A 67 -7.75 -38.59 -10.53
C TYR A 67 -9.15 -38.47 -9.90
N ALA A 68 -10.08 -39.35 -10.27
CA ALA A 68 -11.39 -39.43 -9.65
C ALA A 68 -11.28 -39.82 -8.17
N THR A 69 -12.02 -39.11 -7.32
CA THR A 69 -12.11 -39.39 -5.89
C THR A 69 -13.49 -39.96 -5.54
N SER A 70 -13.60 -40.68 -4.41
CA SER A 70 -14.88 -41.17 -3.90
C SER A 70 -15.86 -40.03 -3.63
N TRP A 71 -15.35 -38.91 -3.09
CA TRP A 71 -16.13 -37.71 -2.85
C TRP A 71 -16.58 -37.06 -4.16
N GLY A 72 -15.71 -36.92 -5.16
CA GLY A 72 -16.06 -36.41 -6.49
C GLY A 72 -17.13 -37.25 -7.18
N THR A 73 -17.05 -38.57 -7.07
CA THR A 73 -18.07 -39.52 -7.58
C THR A 73 -19.42 -39.35 -6.88
N ALA A 74 -19.41 -39.02 -5.59
CA ALA A 74 -20.64 -38.71 -4.84
C ALA A 74 -21.26 -37.40 -5.32
N ARG A 75 -20.46 -36.39 -5.69
CA ARG A 75 -20.96 -35.14 -6.30
C ARG A 75 -21.51 -35.35 -7.70
N ASP A 76 -20.86 -36.16 -8.53
CA ASP A 76 -21.41 -36.59 -9.82
C ASP A 76 -22.81 -37.19 -9.64
N THR A 77 -22.95 -38.16 -8.72
CA THR A 77 -24.24 -38.77 -8.41
C THR A 77 -25.27 -37.74 -7.93
N PHE A 78 -24.86 -36.78 -7.09
CA PHE A 78 -25.72 -35.72 -6.59
C PHE A 78 -26.25 -34.79 -7.69
N TYR A 79 -25.40 -34.42 -8.65
CA TYR A 79 -25.76 -33.58 -9.79
C TYR A 79 -26.33 -34.37 -10.97
N ASN A 80 -26.27 -35.71 -10.94
CA ASN A 80 -26.61 -36.60 -12.03
C ASN A 80 -25.91 -36.18 -13.33
N VAL A 81 -24.57 -36.11 -13.30
CA VAL A 81 -23.77 -35.65 -14.44
C VAL A 81 -23.79 -36.71 -15.53
N THR A 82 -24.36 -36.35 -16.69
CA THR A 82 -24.54 -37.29 -17.80
C THR A 82 -23.38 -37.31 -18.79
N GLY A 83 -22.43 -36.37 -18.67
CA GLY A 83 -21.23 -36.30 -19.49
C GLY A 83 -20.27 -35.19 -19.06
N THR A 84 -19.01 -35.28 -19.49
CA THR A 84 -17.98 -34.28 -19.26
C THR A 84 -17.63 -33.53 -20.57
N PRO A 85 -17.32 -32.22 -20.52
CA PRO A 85 -17.32 -31.39 -19.32
C PRO A 85 -18.75 -30.99 -18.92
N THR A 86 -18.99 -30.82 -17.62
CA THR A 86 -20.23 -30.20 -17.11
C THR A 86 -19.86 -29.31 -15.92
N ALA A 87 -20.27 -28.04 -15.92
CA ALA A 87 -20.06 -27.12 -14.81
C ALA A 87 -21.38 -26.80 -14.12
N TRP A 88 -21.36 -26.67 -12.79
CA TRP A 88 -22.48 -26.23 -11.97
C TRP A 88 -22.09 -25.00 -11.15
N PHE A 89 -22.78 -23.88 -11.35
CA PHE A 89 -22.57 -22.63 -10.59
C PHE A 89 -23.63 -22.49 -9.51
N ASP A 90 -23.18 -22.29 -8.27
CA ASP A 90 -23.96 -22.28 -7.03
C ASP A 90 -24.96 -23.44 -6.93
N GLY A 91 -24.66 -24.59 -7.55
CA GLY A 91 -25.58 -25.73 -7.63
C GLY A 91 -26.94 -25.46 -8.29
N LEU A 92 -27.07 -24.35 -9.03
CA LEU A 92 -28.31 -23.93 -9.71
C LEU A 92 -28.17 -23.89 -11.24
N ILE A 93 -27.07 -23.34 -11.75
CA ILE A 93 -26.87 -23.13 -13.19
C ILE A 93 -25.96 -24.22 -13.70
N SER A 94 -26.47 -25.07 -14.61
CA SER A 94 -25.68 -26.11 -15.25
C SER A 94 -25.29 -25.72 -16.67
N ARG A 95 -24.03 -25.98 -17.03
CA ARG A 95 -23.53 -25.86 -18.40
C ARG A 95 -22.81 -27.12 -18.83
N VAL A 96 -23.36 -27.78 -19.85
CA VAL A 96 -22.87 -29.05 -20.38
C VAL A 96 -22.12 -28.83 -21.69
N GLY A 97 -20.98 -29.51 -21.86
CA GLY A 97 -20.18 -29.52 -23.06
C GLY A 97 -19.18 -28.36 -23.12
N GLY A 98 -18.24 -28.46 -24.06
CA GLY A 98 -17.22 -27.45 -24.29
C GLY A 98 -16.90 -27.25 -25.76
N THR A 99 -16.64 -26.00 -26.15
CA THR A 99 -16.35 -25.59 -27.52
C THR A 99 -15.30 -24.50 -27.54
N SER A 100 -14.49 -24.43 -28.61
CA SER A 100 -13.49 -23.38 -28.80
C SER A 100 -14.06 -21.97 -28.54
N GLY A 101 -13.35 -21.17 -27.73
CA GLY A 101 -13.74 -19.79 -27.40
C GLY A 101 -14.88 -19.66 -26.40
N MET A 102 -15.30 -20.74 -25.72
CA MET A 102 -16.30 -20.64 -24.67
C MET A 102 -15.79 -19.87 -23.45
N THR A 103 -16.72 -19.26 -22.71
CA THR A 103 -16.46 -18.55 -21.45
C THR A 103 -17.53 -18.92 -20.42
N TYR A 104 -17.21 -18.93 -19.12
CA TYR A 104 -18.19 -19.11 -18.04
C TYR A 104 -18.66 -17.79 -17.39
N THR A 105 -18.25 -16.66 -17.93
CA THR A 105 -18.50 -15.33 -17.36
C THR A 105 -19.99 -15.01 -17.19
N SER A 106 -20.86 -15.47 -18.10
CA SER A 106 -22.31 -15.24 -17.96
C SER A 106 -22.92 -15.95 -16.76
N GLU A 107 -22.54 -17.21 -16.54
CA GLU A 107 -23.03 -18.03 -15.43
C GLU A 107 -22.51 -17.48 -14.10
N TYR A 108 -21.22 -17.13 -14.05
CA TYR A 108 -20.60 -16.45 -12.91
C TYR A 108 -21.31 -15.14 -12.59
N ASN A 109 -21.43 -14.22 -13.55
CA ASN A 109 -22.06 -12.90 -13.32
C ASN A 109 -23.53 -13.02 -12.92
N THR A 110 -24.26 -14.04 -13.40
CA THR A 110 -25.66 -14.26 -12.98
C THR A 110 -25.76 -14.54 -11.49
N ARG A 111 -24.76 -15.21 -10.91
CA ARG A 111 -24.72 -15.50 -9.49
C ARG A 111 -24.08 -14.37 -8.70
N HIS A 112 -22.88 -13.94 -9.09
CA HIS A 112 -22.09 -12.93 -8.37
C HIS A 112 -22.87 -11.62 -8.13
N ASN A 113 -23.72 -11.21 -9.08
CA ASN A 113 -24.56 -10.01 -8.94
C ASN A 113 -25.77 -10.18 -7.97
N ILE A 114 -25.91 -11.33 -7.31
CA ILE A 114 -26.93 -11.58 -6.30
C ILE A 114 -26.23 -11.62 -4.94
N PRO A 115 -26.42 -10.61 -4.07
CA PRO A 115 -25.82 -10.60 -2.74
C PRO A 115 -26.19 -11.84 -1.91
N SER A 116 -25.32 -12.21 -0.98
CA SER A 116 -25.60 -13.28 -0.01
C SER A 116 -26.13 -12.68 1.29
N ASP A 117 -27.12 -13.33 1.90
CA ASP A 117 -27.53 -13.04 3.29
C ASP A 117 -26.73 -13.86 4.32
N ILE A 118 -25.74 -14.64 3.85
CA ILE A 118 -24.76 -15.33 4.68
C ILE A 118 -23.39 -14.74 4.42
N GLU A 119 -22.76 -14.25 5.48
CA GLU A 119 -21.32 -14.02 5.54
C GLU A 119 -20.63 -15.34 5.92
N MET A 120 -19.50 -15.62 5.28
CA MET A 120 -18.75 -16.85 5.51
C MET A 120 -17.25 -16.55 5.54
N LEU A 121 -16.57 -17.02 6.59
CA LEU A 121 -15.12 -16.99 6.70
C LEU A 121 -14.58 -18.41 6.87
N VAL A 122 -13.38 -18.67 6.37
CA VAL A 122 -12.69 -19.93 6.53
C VAL A 122 -11.27 -19.69 7.05
N GLY A 123 -10.85 -20.52 8.00
CA GLY A 123 -9.47 -20.65 8.45
C GLY A 123 -9.13 -22.12 8.64
N ALA A 124 -7.85 -22.44 8.80
CA ALA A 124 -7.39 -23.77 9.10
C ALA A 124 -6.09 -23.76 9.90
N ALA A 125 -6.10 -24.42 11.05
CA ALA A 125 -4.91 -24.63 11.89
C ALA A 125 -4.42 -26.07 11.75
N GLU A 126 -3.10 -26.29 11.64
CA GLU A 126 -2.57 -27.65 11.71
C GLU A 126 -2.86 -28.24 13.11
N ILE A 127 -3.28 -29.49 13.17
CA ILE A 127 -3.57 -30.14 14.46
C ILE A 127 -2.29 -30.36 15.27
N ASP A 128 -2.40 -30.30 16.59
CA ASP A 128 -1.32 -30.62 17.52
C ASP A 128 -1.57 -31.98 18.20
N PRO A 129 -0.65 -32.96 18.11
CA PRO A 129 0.64 -32.93 17.41
C PRO A 129 0.51 -33.00 15.88
N PRO A 130 1.45 -32.38 15.12
CA PRO A 130 1.41 -32.36 13.67
C PRO A 130 1.54 -33.76 13.07
N THR A 131 0.93 -33.97 11.90
CA THR A 131 0.93 -35.26 11.19
C THR A 131 1.72 -35.17 9.88
N SER A 132 2.08 -36.33 9.32
CA SER A 132 2.72 -36.40 7.99
C SER A 132 2.01 -37.43 7.11
N PRO A 133 1.30 -37.03 6.04
CA PRO A 133 1.05 -35.64 5.61
C PRO A 133 0.21 -34.84 6.63
N PRO A 134 0.23 -33.49 6.56
CA PRO A 134 -0.39 -32.65 7.59
C PRO A 134 -1.91 -32.80 7.62
N THR A 135 -2.48 -32.61 8.80
CA THR A 135 -3.93 -32.62 9.02
C THR A 135 -4.30 -31.29 9.63
N TYR A 136 -5.34 -30.65 9.08
CA TYR A 136 -5.80 -29.35 9.52
C TYR A 136 -7.17 -29.48 10.19
N GLU A 137 -7.33 -28.72 11.27
CA GLU A 137 -8.63 -28.32 11.77
C GLU A 137 -9.12 -27.11 10.98
N VAL A 138 -10.08 -27.34 10.09
CA VAL A 138 -10.76 -26.32 9.29
C VAL A 138 -11.86 -25.66 10.13
N GLN A 139 -11.80 -24.35 10.25
CA GLN A 139 -12.71 -23.48 10.99
C GLN A 139 -13.55 -22.68 10.00
N ILE A 140 -14.87 -22.79 10.09
CA ILE A 140 -15.82 -22.19 9.16
C ILE A 140 -16.82 -21.37 9.96
N LYS A 141 -16.72 -20.04 9.88
CA LYS A 141 -17.71 -19.14 10.48
C LYS A 141 -18.81 -18.84 9.48
N LEU A 142 -20.05 -18.95 9.93
CA LEU A 142 -21.26 -18.63 9.17
C LEU A 142 -22.07 -17.62 9.98
N THR A 143 -22.35 -16.47 9.39
CA THR A 143 -23.21 -15.45 9.99
C THR A 143 -24.37 -15.18 9.05
N LEU A 144 -25.60 -15.43 9.51
CA LEU A 144 -26.81 -15.06 8.77
C LEU A 144 -27.19 -13.63 9.17
N GLU A 145 -27.32 -12.75 8.18
CA GLU A 145 -27.66 -11.34 8.41
C GLU A 145 -28.93 -11.19 9.26
N PRO A 146 -29.04 -10.15 10.11
CA PRO A 146 -30.26 -9.88 10.88
C PRO A 146 -31.53 -9.73 10.03
N THR A 147 -31.39 -9.30 8.77
CA THR A 147 -32.47 -9.22 7.78
C THR A 147 -32.66 -10.49 6.96
N GLY A 148 -31.81 -11.48 7.14
CA GLY A 148 -31.84 -12.76 6.43
C GLY A 148 -33.04 -13.62 6.83
N THR A 149 -33.31 -14.66 6.05
CA THR A 149 -34.38 -15.63 6.35
C THR A 149 -33.78 -16.86 7.01
N ALA A 150 -34.35 -17.31 8.14
CA ALA A 150 -33.93 -18.53 8.81
C ALA A 150 -33.90 -19.72 7.84
N LYS A 151 -32.80 -20.48 7.83
CA LYS A 151 -32.60 -21.60 6.91
C LYS A 151 -31.64 -22.64 7.48
N THR A 152 -31.71 -23.86 6.97
CA THR A 152 -30.71 -24.89 7.22
C THR A 152 -29.79 -24.98 6.01
N VAL A 153 -28.49 -25.03 6.25
CA VAL A 153 -27.45 -25.17 5.21
C VAL A 153 -26.60 -26.40 5.51
N ARG A 154 -26.21 -27.14 4.48
CA ARG A 154 -25.18 -28.16 4.53
C ARG A 154 -23.83 -27.50 4.27
N VAL A 155 -22.94 -27.62 5.24
CA VAL A 155 -21.59 -27.05 5.22
C VAL A 155 -20.62 -28.08 4.67
N TYR A 156 -19.87 -27.67 3.66
CA TYR A 156 -18.80 -28.44 3.03
C TYR A 156 -17.48 -27.71 3.18
N ALA A 157 -16.38 -28.47 3.17
CA ALA A 157 -15.05 -27.95 2.94
C ALA A 157 -14.20 -28.98 2.19
N ALA A 158 -13.41 -28.51 1.24
CA ALA A 158 -12.54 -29.31 0.40
C ALA A 158 -11.21 -28.59 0.15
N GLN A 159 -10.14 -29.38 0.03
CA GLN A 159 -8.87 -28.89 -0.49
C GLN A 159 -8.74 -29.30 -1.96
N VAL A 160 -8.35 -28.32 -2.76
CA VAL A 160 -8.02 -28.46 -4.17
C VAL A 160 -6.54 -28.18 -4.39
N LEU A 161 -5.99 -28.77 -5.46
CA LEU A 161 -4.61 -28.55 -5.87
C LEU A 161 -4.60 -28.00 -7.29
N ASP A 162 -4.04 -26.81 -7.45
CA ASP A 162 -3.89 -26.19 -8.74
C ASP A 162 -2.84 -26.90 -9.61
N TYR A 163 -2.95 -26.77 -10.94
CA TYR A 163 -2.06 -27.41 -11.92
C TYR A 163 -1.91 -28.94 -11.77
N TYR A 164 -2.92 -29.59 -11.18
CA TYR A 164 -2.95 -31.02 -10.98
C TYR A 164 -4.19 -31.64 -11.66
N PRO A 165 -4.07 -32.77 -12.38
CA PRO A 165 -2.81 -33.36 -12.83
C PRO A 165 -2.04 -32.43 -13.78
N THR A 166 -0.73 -32.64 -13.92
CA THR A 166 0.10 -31.83 -14.83
C THR A 166 -0.24 -32.02 -16.31
N SER A 167 -0.97 -33.09 -16.64
CA SER A 167 -1.53 -33.33 -17.97
C SER A 167 -2.96 -33.87 -17.84
N PRO A 168 -3.93 -33.29 -18.55
CA PRO A 168 -3.77 -32.20 -19.54
C PRO A 168 -3.53 -30.83 -18.90
N SER A 169 -2.86 -29.91 -19.61
CA SER A 169 -2.37 -28.64 -19.06
C SER A 169 -3.45 -27.62 -18.66
N TYR A 170 -4.73 -27.92 -18.93
CA TYR A 170 -5.86 -27.09 -18.51
C TYR A 170 -6.34 -27.40 -17.08
N SER A 171 -5.77 -28.42 -16.42
CA SER A 171 -6.21 -28.84 -15.11
C SER A 171 -5.90 -27.78 -14.05
N ARG A 172 -6.94 -27.33 -13.37
CA ARG A 172 -6.90 -26.26 -12.36
C ARG A 172 -7.75 -26.66 -11.16
N ASN A 173 -7.34 -26.26 -9.95
CA ASN A 173 -8.07 -26.55 -8.70
C ASN A 173 -8.69 -27.97 -8.65
N CYS A 174 -7.90 -29.00 -8.93
CA CYS A 174 -8.40 -30.37 -8.90
C CYS A 174 -8.73 -30.78 -7.47
N LEU A 175 -9.93 -31.34 -7.28
CA LEU A 175 -10.35 -31.89 -6.00
C LEU A 175 -9.39 -32.97 -5.51
N ARG A 176 -8.87 -32.78 -4.30
CA ARG A 176 -7.95 -33.73 -3.67
C ARG A 176 -8.58 -34.42 -2.47
N ASN A 177 -9.04 -33.64 -1.50
CA ASN A 177 -9.69 -34.17 -0.31
C ASN A 177 -10.84 -33.28 0.16
N ALA A 178 -11.76 -33.85 0.93
CA ALA A 178 -12.91 -33.13 1.46
C ALA A 178 -13.31 -33.64 2.84
N THR A 179 -13.91 -32.76 3.60
CA THR A 179 -14.40 -33.01 4.96
C THR A 179 -15.78 -33.70 4.94
N ALA A 180 -16.18 -34.26 6.09
CA ALA A 180 -17.56 -34.69 6.29
C ALA A 180 -18.52 -33.49 6.34
N THR A 181 -19.68 -33.63 5.72
CA THR A 181 -20.71 -32.59 5.66
C THR A 181 -21.49 -32.50 6.96
N GLU A 182 -21.96 -31.30 7.29
CA GLU A 182 -22.79 -31.06 8.47
C GLU A 182 -23.92 -30.10 8.14
N ASP A 183 -25.14 -30.39 8.62
CA ASP A 183 -26.29 -29.51 8.42
C ASP A 183 -26.43 -28.57 9.63
N VAL A 184 -26.38 -27.26 9.37
CA VAL A 184 -26.43 -26.19 10.36
C VAL A 184 -27.70 -25.38 10.17
N ALA A 185 -28.46 -25.19 11.25
CA ALA A 185 -29.59 -24.27 11.26
C ALA A 185 -29.13 -22.86 11.63
N LEU A 186 -29.41 -21.88 10.78
CA LEU A 186 -29.09 -20.47 10.97
C LEU A 186 -30.37 -19.67 11.24
N GLN A 187 -30.35 -18.85 12.29
CA GLN A 187 -31.37 -17.84 12.58
C GLN A 187 -30.87 -16.44 12.21
N PRO A 188 -31.75 -15.47 11.91
CA PRO A 188 -31.33 -14.11 11.58
C PRO A 188 -30.48 -13.48 12.69
N GLY A 189 -29.33 -12.92 12.33
CA GLY A 189 -28.35 -12.35 13.25
C GLY A 189 -27.50 -13.39 14.00
N GLN A 190 -27.63 -14.67 13.70
CA GLN A 190 -26.87 -15.73 14.36
C GLN A 190 -25.54 -15.99 13.65
N THR A 191 -24.51 -16.11 14.46
CA THR A 191 -23.19 -16.63 14.09
C THR A 191 -23.05 -18.07 14.56
N VAL A 192 -22.51 -18.96 13.71
CA VAL A 192 -22.13 -20.34 14.05
C VAL A 192 -20.72 -20.62 13.55
N LEU A 193 -19.88 -21.16 14.43
CA LEU A 193 -18.57 -21.70 14.08
C LEU A 193 -18.66 -23.22 13.91
N VAL A 194 -18.27 -23.72 12.75
CA VAL A 194 -18.18 -25.15 12.43
C VAL A 194 -16.73 -25.55 12.30
N THR A 195 -16.35 -26.64 12.96
CA THR A 195 -14.99 -27.15 12.96
C THR A 195 -14.95 -28.53 12.29
N LYS A 196 -14.03 -28.74 11.36
CA LYS A 196 -13.90 -29.98 10.57
C LYS A 196 -12.44 -30.41 10.49
N THR A 197 -12.19 -31.71 10.38
CA THR A 197 -10.85 -32.23 10.15
C THR A 197 -10.63 -32.52 8.67
N LEU A 198 -9.52 -32.03 8.11
CA LEU A 198 -9.12 -32.26 6.72
C LEU A 198 -7.66 -32.74 6.66
N GLN A 199 -7.45 -33.96 6.19
CA GLN A 199 -6.10 -34.50 5.98
C GLN A 199 -5.59 -34.13 4.59
N ILE A 200 -4.38 -33.61 4.47
CA ILE A 200 -3.78 -33.31 3.17
C ILE A 200 -3.20 -34.59 2.57
N ASP A 201 -3.36 -34.79 1.25
CA ASP A 201 -2.76 -35.93 0.57
C ASP A 201 -1.30 -35.68 0.21
N THR A 202 -0.56 -36.75 -0.13
CA THR A 202 0.87 -36.66 -0.42
C THR A 202 1.20 -35.74 -1.60
N ALA A 203 0.36 -35.69 -2.65
CA ALA A 203 0.63 -34.83 -3.80
C ALA A 203 0.48 -33.35 -3.44
N SER A 204 -0.55 -33.02 -2.66
CA SER A 204 -0.80 -31.66 -2.18
C SER A 204 0.28 -31.20 -1.18
N ALA A 205 0.68 -32.07 -0.25
CA ALA A 205 1.75 -31.77 0.70
C ALA A 205 3.12 -31.54 0.02
N ALA A 206 3.33 -32.11 -1.17
CA ALA A 206 4.54 -31.89 -1.96
C ALA A 206 4.51 -30.58 -2.78
N ASN A 207 3.32 -29.97 -2.97
CA ASN A 207 3.13 -28.76 -3.76
C ASN A 207 2.25 -27.76 -2.98
N PRO A 208 2.67 -27.32 -1.79
CA PRO A 208 1.79 -26.61 -0.87
C PRO A 208 1.32 -25.24 -1.42
N ASN A 209 2.15 -24.55 -2.20
CA ASN A 209 1.82 -23.25 -2.79
C ASN A 209 0.67 -23.30 -3.83
N ASP A 210 0.34 -24.49 -4.33
CA ASP A 210 -0.77 -24.70 -5.26
C ASP A 210 -2.06 -25.14 -4.55
N MET A 211 -2.06 -25.19 -3.20
CA MET A 211 -3.24 -25.60 -2.44
C MET A 211 -4.19 -24.44 -2.15
N THR A 212 -5.48 -24.70 -2.35
CA THR A 212 -6.57 -23.84 -1.87
C THR A 212 -7.55 -24.65 -1.03
N LEU A 213 -7.96 -24.10 0.11
CA LEU A 213 -9.07 -24.58 0.91
C LEU A 213 -10.33 -23.83 0.49
N ILE A 214 -11.39 -24.56 0.16
CA ILE A 214 -12.68 -24.00 -0.25
C ILE A 214 -13.76 -24.57 0.67
N ALA A 215 -14.54 -23.69 1.30
CA ALA A 215 -15.71 -24.05 2.09
C ALA A 215 -16.98 -23.41 1.50
N TRP A 216 -18.12 -24.08 1.59
CA TRP A 216 -19.39 -23.51 1.11
C TRP A 216 -20.60 -24.03 1.88
N ALA A 217 -21.66 -23.22 1.89
CA ALA A 217 -22.94 -23.50 2.52
C ALA A 217 -24.01 -23.73 1.44
N GLN A 218 -24.48 -24.97 1.29
CA GLN A 218 -25.47 -25.37 0.28
C GLN A 218 -26.82 -25.70 0.91
N ALA A 219 -27.93 -25.58 0.17
CA ALA A 219 -29.20 -26.18 0.57
C ALA A 219 -29.02 -27.69 0.82
N PRO A 220 -29.54 -28.26 1.93
CA PRO A 220 -29.27 -29.63 2.37
C PRO A 220 -30.08 -30.69 1.60
N ASN A 221 -30.33 -30.45 0.31
CA ASN A 221 -31.04 -31.37 -0.57
C ASN A 221 -30.25 -32.68 -0.74
N SER A 222 -30.94 -33.75 -1.16
CA SER A 222 -30.31 -35.04 -1.47
C SER A 222 -29.88 -35.17 -2.95
N SER A 223 -30.29 -34.23 -3.80
CA SER A 223 -29.91 -34.14 -5.22
C SER A 223 -29.99 -32.69 -5.69
N ALA A 224 -29.34 -32.39 -6.82
CA ALA A 224 -29.46 -31.11 -7.49
C ALA A 224 -30.88 -30.87 -8.08
N PRO A 225 -31.30 -29.60 -8.29
CA PRO A 225 -30.56 -28.39 -7.93
C PRO A 225 -30.59 -28.13 -6.42
N ALA A 226 -29.50 -27.55 -5.91
CA ALA A 226 -29.37 -27.17 -4.50
C ALA A 226 -28.49 -25.93 -4.42
N GLU A 227 -29.10 -24.81 -4.07
CA GLU A 227 -28.44 -23.51 -4.06
C GLU A 227 -27.25 -23.50 -3.08
N VAL A 228 -26.10 -23.03 -3.55
CA VAL A 228 -25.01 -22.58 -2.69
C VAL A 228 -25.31 -21.14 -2.30
N TYR A 229 -25.54 -20.91 -1.02
CA TYR A 229 -25.87 -19.59 -0.51
C TYR A 229 -24.65 -18.68 -0.43
N GLN A 230 -23.50 -19.23 0.00
CA GLN A 230 -22.22 -18.54 0.09
C GLN A 230 -21.06 -19.55 0.05
N ALA A 231 -19.89 -19.09 -0.35
CA ALA A 231 -18.61 -19.80 -0.21
C ALA A 231 -17.54 -18.91 0.42
N ALA A 232 -16.44 -19.52 0.85
CA ALA A 232 -15.22 -18.86 1.28
C ALA A 232 -14.01 -19.70 0.84
N LEU A 233 -12.88 -19.03 0.59
CA LEU A 233 -11.65 -19.71 0.18
C LEU A 233 -10.41 -19.11 0.84
N MET A 234 -9.37 -19.93 1.02
CA MET A 234 -8.08 -19.55 1.56
C MET A 234 -6.99 -20.29 0.79
N ASN A 235 -6.03 -19.56 0.22
CA ASN A 235 -4.84 -20.16 -0.38
C ASN A 235 -3.82 -20.48 0.71
N TYR A 236 -2.94 -21.44 0.46
CA TYR A 236 -1.82 -21.73 1.35
C TYR A 236 -0.84 -20.53 1.43
N PRO A 237 -0.18 -20.26 2.59
CA PRO A 237 -0.27 -20.98 3.86
C PRO A 237 -1.65 -20.88 4.52
N PHE A 238 -2.14 -22.01 5.03
CA PHE A 238 -3.38 -22.01 5.79
C PHE A 238 -3.14 -21.46 7.18
N GLU A 239 -3.98 -20.51 7.58
CA GLU A 239 -3.91 -19.85 8.88
C GLU A 239 -5.21 -20.08 9.64
N ALA A 240 -5.09 -20.19 10.97
CA ALA A 240 -6.27 -20.22 11.83
C ALA A 240 -7.13 -18.98 11.58
N LEU A 241 -8.44 -19.11 11.82
CA LEU A 241 -9.33 -17.96 11.71
C LEU A 241 -8.88 -16.91 12.73
N TYR A 242 -8.51 -15.71 12.27
CA TYR A 242 -8.14 -14.59 13.16
C TYR A 242 -9.29 -14.29 14.12
N ALA A 243 -9.04 -13.87 15.36
CA ALA A 243 -10.13 -13.56 16.30
C ALA A 243 -10.95 -12.37 15.80
N ILE A 244 -10.28 -11.23 15.60
CA ILE A 244 -10.74 -10.06 14.85
C ILE A 244 -9.54 -9.54 14.04
N LYS A 245 -9.75 -8.69 13.05
CA LYS A 245 -8.68 -8.10 12.23
C LYS A 245 -8.80 -6.59 12.21
N ILE A 246 -7.72 -5.90 12.57
CA ILE A 246 -7.63 -4.43 12.52
C ILE A 246 -6.78 -4.05 11.31
N THR A 247 -7.29 -3.17 10.44
CA THR A 247 -6.55 -2.58 9.33
C THR A 247 -6.86 -1.09 9.21
N LEU A 248 -5.99 -0.32 8.59
CA LEU A 248 -6.33 1.04 8.16
C LEU A 248 -7.11 0.98 6.84
N ALA A 249 -8.15 1.80 6.70
CA ALA A 249 -8.95 1.87 5.48
C ALA A 249 -8.29 2.71 4.36
N ALA A 250 -7.32 3.54 4.73
CA ALA A 250 -6.48 4.32 3.83
C ALA A 250 -5.08 4.44 4.45
N ALA A 251 -4.07 4.77 3.62
CA ALA A 251 -2.75 5.11 4.14
C ALA A 251 -2.84 6.29 5.12
N VAL A 252 -2.01 6.28 6.15
CA VAL A 252 -1.86 7.45 7.03
C VAL A 252 -1.18 8.55 6.21
N PRO A 253 -1.69 9.80 6.26
CA PRO A 253 -1.00 10.92 5.64
C PRO A 253 0.43 11.03 6.16
N GLU A 254 1.38 11.20 5.26
CA GLU A 254 2.78 11.43 5.64
C GLU A 254 2.92 12.69 6.49
N PHE A 255 2.19 13.73 6.11
CA PHE A 255 2.13 15.00 6.82
C PHE A 255 0.72 15.25 7.35
N ILE A 256 0.64 15.75 8.57
CA ILE A 256 -0.60 16.21 9.19
C ILE A 256 -0.44 17.63 9.73
N PRO A 257 -1.49 18.46 9.69
CA PRO A 257 -1.42 19.83 10.17
C PRO A 257 -1.16 19.88 11.69
N PRO A 258 -0.41 20.87 12.17
CA PRO A 258 -0.24 21.11 13.59
C PRO A 258 -1.53 21.63 14.24
N ASP A 259 -1.64 21.42 15.56
CA ASP A 259 -2.69 21.99 16.42
C ASP A 259 -4.13 21.64 16.01
N GLU A 260 -4.29 20.62 15.16
CA GLU A 260 -5.57 20.13 14.67
C GLU A 260 -5.69 18.61 14.86
N ASP A 261 -6.85 18.16 15.32
CA ASP A 261 -7.16 16.73 15.44
C ASP A 261 -7.11 16.06 14.06
N THR A 262 -6.39 14.93 13.97
CA THR A 262 -6.33 14.12 12.75
C THR A 262 -7.25 12.92 12.86
N ALA A 263 -8.20 12.80 11.94
CA ALA A 263 -9.11 11.66 11.86
C ALA A 263 -8.58 10.57 10.90
N LEU A 264 -8.41 9.36 11.41
CA LEU A 264 -8.04 8.17 10.67
C LEU A 264 -9.22 7.20 10.60
N THR A 265 -9.41 6.55 9.45
CA THR A 265 -10.43 5.51 9.31
C THR A 265 -9.81 4.13 9.52
N VAL A 266 -10.27 3.45 10.57
CA VAL A 266 -9.84 2.10 10.95
C VAL A 266 -10.96 1.13 10.61
N ARG A 267 -10.62 -0.01 10.00
CA ARG A 267 -11.53 -1.13 9.76
C ARG A 267 -11.24 -2.22 10.78
N ILE A 268 -12.25 -2.67 11.50
CA ILE A 268 -12.18 -3.80 12.42
C ILE A 268 -13.16 -4.86 11.94
N GLN A 269 -12.63 -5.99 11.48
CA GLN A 269 -13.39 -7.10 10.94
C GLN A 269 -13.55 -8.20 11.99
N ASN A 270 -14.75 -8.74 12.10
CA ASN A 270 -15.00 -9.89 12.95
C ASN A 270 -14.39 -11.14 12.31
N GLY A 271 -13.77 -12.00 13.11
CA GLY A 271 -13.19 -13.26 12.68
C GLY A 271 -13.79 -14.40 13.51
N GLY A 272 -13.00 -15.26 14.13
CA GLY A 272 -13.49 -16.28 15.07
C GLY A 272 -14.20 -15.72 16.30
N GLU A 273 -14.00 -14.44 16.61
CA GLU A 273 -14.67 -13.68 17.65
C GLU A 273 -15.42 -12.49 17.02
N ASP A 274 -16.44 -11.99 17.72
CA ASP A 274 -17.08 -10.72 17.38
C ASP A 274 -16.43 -9.60 18.21
N LEU A 275 -16.27 -8.42 17.62
CA LEU A 275 -15.72 -7.26 18.33
C LEU A 275 -16.54 -6.97 19.60
N LEU A 276 -15.86 -6.97 20.74
CA LEU A 276 -16.46 -6.54 22.00
C LEU A 276 -16.76 -5.04 21.93
N PRO A 277 -18.02 -4.61 22.13
CA PRO A 277 -18.38 -3.20 22.04
C PRO A 277 -17.53 -2.30 22.95
N GLU A 278 -17.17 -1.12 22.46
CA GLU A 278 -16.36 -0.11 23.18
C GLU A 278 -14.93 -0.54 23.55
N SER A 279 -14.45 -1.69 23.08
CA SER A 279 -13.09 -2.17 23.36
C SER A 279 -12.01 -1.58 22.45
N ALA A 280 -12.39 -0.96 21.33
CA ALA A 280 -11.48 -0.45 20.33
C ALA A 280 -10.81 0.87 20.79
N LEU A 281 -9.48 0.88 20.81
CA LEU A 281 -8.64 1.98 21.29
C LEU A 281 -7.55 2.31 20.28
N MET A 282 -7.24 3.59 20.16
CA MET A 282 -5.98 4.09 19.63
C MET A 282 -5.07 4.39 20.82
N HIS A 283 -3.82 3.96 20.73
CA HIS A 283 -2.75 4.28 21.65
C HIS A 283 -1.82 5.25 20.94
N TYR A 284 -1.55 6.43 21.49
CA TYR A 284 -0.75 7.46 20.84
C TYR A 284 0.23 8.13 21.82
N ARG A 285 1.31 8.71 21.29
CA ARG A 285 2.23 9.58 22.03
C ARG A 285 2.88 10.60 21.11
N TYR A 286 3.37 11.68 21.70
CA TYR A 286 4.23 12.67 21.04
C TYR A 286 5.62 12.57 21.70
N ASP A 287 6.66 12.39 20.89
CA ASP A 287 8.08 12.45 21.28
C ASP A 287 8.49 11.51 22.44
N ASP A 288 8.42 10.20 22.20
CA ASP A 288 8.91 9.14 23.11
C ASP A 288 8.30 9.07 24.52
N GLY A 289 7.21 9.81 24.78
CA GLY A 289 6.44 9.75 26.02
C GLY A 289 5.79 8.37 26.30
N ALA A 290 5.01 8.31 27.39
CA ALA A 290 4.13 7.16 27.62
C ALA A 290 2.95 7.22 26.65
N PHE A 291 2.48 6.06 26.18
CA PHE A 291 1.27 6.00 25.36
C PHE A 291 0.03 6.41 26.16
N GLU A 292 -0.72 7.34 25.62
CA GLU A 292 -2.08 7.69 26.00
C GLU A 292 -3.08 6.89 25.17
N THR A 293 -4.34 6.84 25.59
CA THR A 293 -5.39 6.07 24.88
C THR A 293 -6.62 6.92 24.56
N ALA A 294 -7.13 6.80 23.33
CA ALA A 294 -8.39 7.38 22.90
C ALA A 294 -9.32 6.28 22.32
N PRO A 295 -10.63 6.29 22.63
CA PRO A 295 -11.56 5.32 22.07
C PRO A 295 -11.83 5.58 20.59
N LEU A 296 -12.03 4.50 19.83
CA LEU A 296 -12.50 4.56 18.45
C LEU A 296 -14.02 4.78 18.40
N VAL A 297 -14.48 5.64 17.49
CA VAL A 297 -15.90 5.98 17.32
C VAL A 297 -16.47 5.21 16.13
N PRO A 298 -17.53 4.38 16.30
CA PRO A 298 -18.14 3.64 15.19
C PRO A 298 -18.70 4.57 14.09
N LEU A 299 -18.38 4.28 12.83
CA LEU A 299 -18.97 4.91 11.64
C LEU A 299 -20.12 4.06 11.03
N GLY A 300 -20.25 2.81 11.48
CA GLY A 300 -21.20 1.83 10.96
C GLY A 300 -20.50 0.68 10.21
N GLY A 301 -21.11 -0.51 10.24
CA GLY A 301 -20.48 -1.72 9.73
C GLY A 301 -19.17 -2.03 10.49
N GLU A 302 -18.11 -2.29 9.74
CA GLU A 302 -16.77 -2.60 10.25
C GLU A 302 -15.87 -1.36 10.42
N TYR A 303 -16.38 -0.14 10.19
CA TYR A 303 -15.56 1.08 10.15
C TYR A 303 -15.67 1.94 11.40
N PHE A 304 -14.54 2.52 11.79
CA PHE A 304 -14.36 3.35 12.97
C PHE A 304 -13.51 4.57 12.64
N THR A 305 -13.78 5.69 13.32
CA THR A 305 -12.88 6.85 13.37
C THR A 305 -11.97 6.72 14.58
N ALA A 306 -10.67 6.80 14.34
CA ALA A 306 -9.68 7.10 15.38
C ALA A 306 -9.25 8.56 15.24
N THR A 307 -9.28 9.31 16.33
CA THR A 307 -8.89 10.72 16.33
C THR A 307 -7.57 10.87 17.07
N LEU A 308 -6.48 11.10 16.34
CA LEU A 308 -5.22 11.56 16.90
C LEU A 308 -5.41 13.00 17.39
N PRO A 309 -5.31 13.27 18.69
CA PRO A 309 -5.48 14.62 19.20
C PRO A 309 -4.48 15.59 18.58
N ALA A 310 -4.86 16.86 18.49
CA ALA A 310 -4.06 17.97 17.97
C ALA A 310 -2.59 17.89 18.42
N PRO A 311 -1.67 17.45 17.54
CA PRO A 311 -0.26 17.36 17.86
C PRO A 311 0.39 18.75 17.76
N PRO A 312 1.34 19.09 18.66
CA PRO A 312 2.18 20.26 18.48
C PRO A 312 3.02 20.14 17.21
N CYS A 313 3.36 21.26 16.59
CA CYS A 313 4.18 21.27 15.38
C CYS A 313 5.60 20.73 15.62
N GLY A 314 6.15 20.05 14.62
CA GLY A 314 7.50 19.47 14.69
C GLY A 314 7.60 18.16 15.48
N THR A 315 6.50 17.70 16.09
CA THR A 315 6.45 16.39 16.73
C THR A 315 6.34 15.27 15.69
N GLU A 316 6.78 14.07 16.07
CA GLU A 316 6.61 12.84 15.28
C GLU A 316 5.67 11.89 16.04
N PRO A 317 4.33 12.02 15.87
CA PRO A 317 3.38 11.17 16.57
C PRO A 317 3.61 9.69 16.26
N GLU A 318 3.57 8.89 17.31
CA GLU A 318 3.59 7.44 17.23
C GLU A 318 2.28 6.88 17.76
N PHE A 319 1.65 5.98 17.00
CA PHE A 319 0.40 5.38 17.42
C PHE A 319 0.19 3.96 16.89
N TYR A 320 -0.66 3.22 17.60
CA TYR A 320 -1.13 1.89 17.24
C TYR A 320 -2.56 1.69 17.73
N PHE A 321 -3.19 0.59 17.35
CA PHE A 321 -4.59 0.31 17.65
C PHE A 321 -4.73 -1.02 18.38
N SER A 322 -5.72 -1.14 19.25
CA SER A 322 -6.09 -2.40 19.86
C SER A 322 -7.60 -2.57 19.93
N ALA A 323 -8.09 -3.79 19.89
CA ALA A 323 -9.48 -4.13 20.16
C ALA A 323 -9.59 -5.52 20.80
N GLN A 324 -10.68 -5.77 21.52
CA GLN A 324 -10.94 -7.08 22.12
C GLN A 324 -12.05 -7.81 21.38
N GLY A 325 -11.89 -9.10 21.15
CA GLY A 325 -12.98 -9.98 20.75
C GLY A 325 -13.76 -10.49 21.96
N ASP A 326 -14.99 -10.95 21.73
CA ASP A 326 -15.90 -11.48 22.75
C ASP A 326 -15.47 -12.86 23.31
N GLY A 327 -14.51 -13.53 22.67
CA GLY A 327 -13.81 -14.71 23.20
C GLY A 327 -12.62 -14.39 24.12
N GLY A 328 -12.29 -13.10 24.28
CA GLY A 328 -11.25 -12.61 25.18
C GLY A 328 -9.90 -12.36 24.49
N SER A 329 -9.80 -12.53 23.18
CA SER A 329 -8.60 -12.19 22.43
C SER A 329 -8.40 -10.67 22.39
N THR A 330 -7.16 -10.20 22.50
CA THR A 330 -6.81 -8.81 22.22
C THR A 330 -5.98 -8.77 20.96
N VAL A 331 -6.44 -8.01 19.96
CA VAL A 331 -5.75 -7.83 18.68
C VAL A 331 -5.16 -6.43 18.63
N ILE A 332 -3.95 -6.33 18.10
CA ILE A 332 -3.16 -5.10 18.03
C ILE A 332 -2.72 -4.87 16.59
N TYR A 333 -2.72 -3.62 16.13
CA TYR A 333 -2.20 -3.22 14.83
C TYR A 333 -1.33 -1.96 14.96
N PRO A 334 -0.07 -1.95 14.49
CA PRO A 334 0.67 -3.09 13.93
C PRO A 334 0.85 -4.24 14.94
N GLU A 335 1.04 -5.47 14.46
CA GLU A 335 1.02 -6.70 15.29
C GLU A 335 2.06 -6.69 16.42
N ASN A 336 3.19 -6.00 16.23
CA ASN A 336 4.29 -5.93 17.19
C ASN A 336 4.28 -4.67 18.08
N ALA A 337 3.20 -3.89 18.10
CA ALA A 337 3.16 -2.70 18.94
C ALA A 337 3.30 -3.06 20.44
N PRO A 338 4.02 -2.24 21.25
CA PRO A 338 4.58 -0.93 20.90
C PRO A 338 6.00 -0.95 20.32
N ALA A 339 6.57 -2.13 19.99
CA ALA A 339 7.88 -2.19 19.35
C ALA A 339 7.82 -1.71 17.88
N GLU A 340 6.66 -1.84 17.25
CA GLU A 340 6.34 -1.31 15.92
C GLU A 340 5.10 -0.42 16.03
N VAL A 341 5.16 0.77 15.45
CA VAL A 341 4.10 1.78 15.52
C VAL A 341 3.96 2.49 14.19
N VAL A 342 2.79 3.08 13.98
CA VAL A 342 2.54 3.99 12.86
C VAL A 342 3.10 5.36 13.21
N ARG A 343 3.70 6.02 12.22
CA ARG A 343 4.30 7.36 12.34
C ARG A 343 3.74 8.31 11.28
N THR A 344 3.77 9.59 11.61
CA THR A 344 3.46 10.71 10.71
C THR A 344 4.29 11.93 11.15
N ILE A 345 4.41 12.94 10.29
CA ILE A 345 5.15 14.17 10.58
C ILE A 345 4.17 15.31 10.73
N VAL A 346 4.31 16.09 11.79
CA VAL A 346 3.41 17.23 12.06
C VAL A 346 4.03 18.50 11.51
N THR A 347 3.47 18.99 10.41
CA THR A 347 3.95 20.19 9.72
C THR A 347 2.84 20.78 8.86
N THR A 348 2.88 22.08 8.64
CA THR A 348 2.19 22.72 7.53
C THR A 348 3.01 22.54 6.27
N ILE A 349 2.34 22.23 5.16
CA ILE A 349 2.97 22.05 3.86
C ILE A 349 2.56 23.21 2.96
N THR A 350 3.55 23.96 2.47
CA THR A 350 3.34 24.98 1.45
C THR A 350 3.93 24.48 0.15
N THR A 351 3.08 24.08 -0.80
CA THR A 351 3.54 23.70 -2.14
C THR A 351 3.98 24.93 -2.93
N LEU A 352 5.21 24.90 -3.42
CA LEU A 352 5.83 25.95 -4.25
C LEU A 352 5.83 25.57 -5.73
N MET A 353 5.96 24.27 -6.02
CA MET A 353 5.81 23.67 -7.35
C MET A 353 5.36 22.22 -7.19
N ASP A 354 4.44 21.75 -8.02
CA ASP A 354 4.00 20.36 -8.12
C ASP A 354 3.78 20.07 -9.60
N ASP A 355 4.63 19.22 -10.18
CA ASP A 355 4.74 18.98 -11.62
C ASP A 355 4.88 17.48 -11.89
N ASP A 356 3.76 16.88 -12.26
CA ASP A 356 3.63 15.52 -12.80
C ASP A 356 3.91 15.48 -14.32
N PHE A 357 4.35 16.60 -14.90
CA PHE A 357 4.59 16.76 -16.32
C PHE A 357 3.38 16.44 -17.20
N GLU A 358 2.13 16.51 -16.74
CA GLU A 358 0.95 16.45 -17.62
C GLU A 358 0.73 17.76 -18.40
N GLU A 359 1.26 18.86 -17.88
CA GLU A 359 1.27 20.16 -18.52
C GLU A 359 2.71 20.65 -18.74
N ASP A 360 2.91 21.51 -19.74
CA ASP A 360 4.22 22.14 -19.97
C ASP A 360 4.37 23.37 -19.07
N LEU A 361 5.08 23.21 -17.95
CA LEU A 361 5.37 24.30 -17.00
C LEU A 361 6.66 25.08 -17.34
N GLY A 362 7.24 24.88 -18.53
CA GLY A 362 8.35 25.70 -19.03
C GLY A 362 9.75 25.15 -18.73
N TRP A 363 9.89 23.84 -18.51
CA TRP A 363 11.19 23.19 -18.45
C TRP A 363 11.91 23.29 -19.79
N THR A 364 13.24 23.45 -19.74
CA THR A 364 14.06 23.64 -20.93
C THR A 364 15.12 22.56 -21.07
N VAL A 365 15.41 22.17 -22.31
CA VAL A 365 16.42 21.15 -22.62
C VAL A 365 17.60 21.79 -23.36
N TYR A 366 18.81 21.57 -22.85
CA TYR A 366 20.07 21.89 -23.50
C TYR A 366 20.88 20.63 -23.75
N ASN A 367 21.30 20.42 -25.00
CA ASN A 367 22.08 19.25 -25.40
C ASN A 367 23.51 19.68 -25.72
N THR A 368 24.47 19.15 -24.96
CA THR A 368 25.88 19.51 -25.12
C THR A 368 26.47 18.81 -26.34
N PRO A 369 27.05 19.54 -27.33
CA PRO A 369 27.71 18.89 -28.45
C PRO A 369 28.87 17.99 -27.98
N PRO A 370 29.08 16.81 -28.60
CA PRO A 370 28.52 16.40 -29.89
C PRO A 370 27.32 15.43 -29.79
N LEU A 371 26.53 15.48 -28.71
CA LEU A 371 25.30 14.69 -28.57
C LEU A 371 24.33 14.94 -29.74
N THR A 372 23.87 13.87 -30.40
CA THR A 372 22.95 13.95 -31.56
C THR A 372 21.64 13.18 -31.39
N GLU A 373 21.56 12.33 -30.38
CA GLU A 373 20.38 11.58 -29.94
C GLU A 373 20.40 11.48 -28.41
N GLY A 374 19.42 10.82 -27.77
CA GLY A 374 19.39 10.73 -26.31
C GLY A 374 18.89 11.98 -25.59
N PHE A 375 18.24 12.91 -26.29
CA PHE A 375 17.80 14.15 -25.68
C PHE A 375 16.67 13.91 -24.68
N TRP A 376 16.67 14.66 -23.57
CA TRP A 376 15.48 14.81 -22.75
C TRP A 376 14.28 15.26 -23.60
N GLN A 377 13.15 14.59 -23.41
CA GLN A 377 11.87 15.00 -23.98
C GLN A 377 10.72 14.64 -23.05
N ARG A 378 9.73 15.54 -23.00
CA ARG A 378 8.46 15.30 -22.30
C ARG A 378 7.59 14.40 -23.18
N ALA A 379 7.28 13.19 -22.72
CA ALA A 379 6.52 12.21 -23.47
C ALA A 379 5.88 11.15 -22.56
N VAL A 380 4.89 10.43 -23.10
CA VAL A 380 4.43 9.18 -22.49
C VAL A 380 5.44 8.08 -22.84
N PRO A 381 6.03 7.35 -21.87
CA PRO A 381 7.04 6.34 -22.18
C PRO A 381 6.53 5.24 -23.11
N GLY A 382 7.39 4.81 -24.03
CA GLY A 382 7.00 3.94 -25.14
C GLY A 382 6.80 2.46 -24.79
N GLY A 383 7.28 1.98 -23.63
CA GLY A 383 7.08 0.60 -23.22
C GLY A 383 7.81 -0.42 -24.09
N PHE A 384 8.97 -0.06 -24.64
CA PHE A 384 9.64 -0.79 -25.72
C PHE A 384 10.37 -2.07 -25.29
N GLY A 385 10.66 -2.22 -24.00
CA GLY A 385 11.45 -3.35 -23.48
C GLY A 385 12.93 -3.30 -23.87
N ASP A 386 13.47 -2.10 -24.07
CA ASP A 386 14.84 -1.77 -24.49
C ASP A 386 15.63 -1.05 -23.39
N HIS A 387 15.20 -1.18 -22.14
CA HIS A 387 15.76 -0.51 -20.95
C HIS A 387 15.37 0.96 -20.74
N SER A 388 14.63 1.56 -21.67
CA SER A 388 13.90 2.80 -21.39
C SER A 388 12.73 2.55 -20.40
N PRO A 389 12.26 3.58 -19.67
CA PRO A 389 11.09 3.45 -18.79
C PRO A 389 9.88 2.87 -19.52
N ALA A 390 9.22 1.88 -18.90
CA ALA A 390 8.05 1.25 -19.51
C ALA A 390 6.76 2.07 -19.36
N SER A 391 6.71 2.88 -18.30
CA SER A 391 5.69 3.87 -17.96
C SER A 391 6.35 4.99 -17.17
N ASP A 392 5.61 6.08 -17.00
CA ASP A 392 5.85 7.10 -15.99
C ASP A 392 5.76 6.52 -14.57
N TYR A 393 6.15 7.29 -13.57
CA TYR A 393 6.28 6.83 -12.18
C TYR A 393 4.93 6.70 -11.48
N ASP A 394 4.05 7.70 -11.63
CA ASP A 394 2.80 7.79 -10.88
C ASP A 394 1.57 7.27 -11.66
N GLY A 395 1.73 7.02 -12.96
CA GLY A 395 0.71 6.49 -13.85
C GLY A 395 -0.24 7.56 -14.42
N SER A 396 0.10 8.85 -14.32
CA SER A 396 -0.59 9.97 -14.96
C SER A 396 -0.43 9.93 -16.49
N GLY A 397 0.75 9.54 -16.98
CA GLY A 397 1.07 9.31 -18.38
C GLY A 397 2.36 9.95 -18.86
N HIS A 398 2.48 11.28 -18.80
CA HIS A 398 3.61 12.05 -19.30
C HIS A 398 4.71 12.19 -18.23
N CYS A 399 5.96 12.00 -18.64
CA CYS A 399 7.13 12.35 -17.83
C CYS A 399 8.24 12.88 -18.75
N TYR A 400 9.40 13.25 -18.20
CA TYR A 400 10.60 13.44 -19.01
C TYR A 400 11.35 12.12 -19.15
N VAL A 401 11.71 11.76 -20.39
CA VAL A 401 12.55 10.61 -20.70
C VAL A 401 13.63 10.98 -21.71
N THR A 402 14.76 10.29 -21.66
CA THR A 402 15.75 10.35 -22.76
C THR A 402 15.18 9.63 -23.96
N ASP A 403 15.20 10.30 -25.12
CA ASP A 403 14.94 9.76 -26.46
C ASP A 403 14.01 8.53 -26.57
N ASN A 404 12.77 8.66 -26.10
CA ASN A 404 11.54 7.87 -26.35
C ASN A 404 11.27 7.34 -27.79
N ARG A 405 12.25 6.69 -28.41
CA ARG A 405 12.20 5.95 -29.67
C ARG A 405 12.89 4.62 -29.41
N TYR A 406 12.39 3.55 -30.03
CA TYR A 406 12.93 2.20 -29.85
C TYR A 406 14.45 2.12 -30.06
N SER A 407 15.16 1.59 -29.06
CA SER A 407 16.60 1.31 -29.06
C SER A 407 17.45 2.57 -29.26
N LYS A 408 17.02 3.70 -28.69
CA LYS A 408 17.74 4.97 -28.68
C LYS A 408 17.98 5.42 -27.25
N ASP A 409 19.25 5.50 -26.93
CA ASP A 409 19.81 5.88 -25.64
C ASP A 409 20.57 7.22 -25.76
N VAL A 410 21.12 7.64 -24.62
CA VAL A 410 22.08 8.74 -24.57
C VAL A 410 23.41 8.26 -25.10
N ASP A 411 23.99 9.04 -26.03
CA ASP A 411 25.30 8.79 -26.66
C ASP A 411 26.16 10.05 -26.49
N ARG A 412 27.09 10.07 -25.54
CA ARG A 412 27.86 11.26 -25.10
C ARG A 412 27.00 12.19 -24.24
N GLY A 413 27.20 13.50 -24.34
CA GLY A 413 26.38 14.49 -23.66
C GLY A 413 27.19 15.42 -22.77
N PRO A 414 26.57 15.98 -21.71
CA PRO A 414 25.24 15.65 -21.20
C PRO A 414 24.07 16.22 -22.03
N THR A 415 22.91 15.56 -21.98
CA THR A 415 21.60 16.20 -22.13
C THR A 415 21.18 16.77 -20.77
N ILE A 416 20.72 18.03 -20.75
CA ILE A 416 20.46 18.78 -19.51
C ILE A 416 19.03 19.31 -19.54
N LEU A 417 18.21 18.86 -18.59
CA LEU A 417 16.84 19.32 -18.36
C LEU A 417 16.84 20.32 -17.20
N THR A 418 16.40 21.56 -17.42
CA THR A 418 16.42 22.64 -16.42
C THR A 418 15.02 23.16 -16.13
N SER A 419 14.68 23.30 -14.85
CA SER A 419 13.39 23.84 -14.39
C SER A 419 13.22 25.33 -14.74
N PRO A 420 11.99 25.85 -14.74
CA PRO A 420 11.79 27.30 -14.59
C PRO A 420 12.38 27.83 -13.28
N GLU A 421 12.51 29.16 -13.16
CA GLU A 421 12.82 29.81 -11.87
C GLU A 421 11.64 29.63 -10.91
N ILE A 422 11.93 29.17 -9.69
CA ILE A 422 10.94 29.00 -8.61
C ILE A 422 11.30 29.99 -7.51
N ASP A 423 10.31 30.76 -7.04
CA ASP A 423 10.53 31.73 -5.98
C ASP A 423 10.50 31.05 -4.61
N LEU A 424 11.67 30.85 -4.01
CA LEU A 424 11.82 30.31 -2.66
C LEU A 424 12.03 31.41 -1.61
N SER A 425 11.93 32.69 -2.00
CA SER A 425 12.20 33.78 -1.08
C SER A 425 11.19 33.83 0.06
N GLY A 426 11.69 34.04 1.28
CA GLY A 426 10.87 34.07 2.49
C GLY A 426 10.48 32.70 3.04
N MET A 427 10.86 31.60 2.36
CA MET A 427 10.78 30.25 2.90
C MET A 427 11.98 29.98 3.83
N THR A 428 11.86 28.96 4.67
CA THR A 428 12.84 28.61 5.70
C THR A 428 13.28 27.14 5.69
N ASP A 429 12.43 26.24 5.21
CA ASP A 429 12.74 24.81 5.17
C ASP A 429 12.14 24.12 3.93
N VAL A 430 12.83 24.25 2.79
CA VAL A 430 12.35 23.76 1.48
C VAL A 430 12.95 22.40 1.14
N TYR A 431 12.08 21.50 0.66
CA TYR A 431 12.43 20.18 0.15
C TYR A 431 12.07 20.07 -1.32
N LEU A 432 12.91 19.35 -2.05
CA LEU A 432 12.67 18.91 -3.41
C LEU A 432 12.48 17.38 -3.37
N ARG A 433 11.32 16.92 -3.85
CA ARG A 433 11.01 15.52 -4.11
C ARG A 433 10.80 15.29 -5.58
N PHE A 434 11.21 14.12 -6.07
CA PHE A 434 11.05 13.72 -7.46
C PHE A 434 11.26 12.21 -7.59
N ALA A 435 10.72 11.63 -8.66
CA ALA A 435 11.06 10.30 -9.11
C ALA A 435 12.07 10.39 -10.25
N ARG A 436 13.19 9.68 -10.14
CA ARG A 436 14.18 9.57 -11.22
C ARG A 436 14.33 8.12 -11.67
N TYR A 437 14.60 7.92 -12.94
CA TYR A 437 15.00 6.65 -13.53
C TYR A 437 16.40 6.81 -14.11
N ILE A 438 17.27 5.82 -13.87
CA ILE A 438 18.52 5.68 -14.61
C ILE A 438 18.83 4.21 -14.85
N TYR A 439 19.13 3.90 -16.10
CA TYR A 439 19.72 2.63 -16.52
C TYR A 439 21.04 2.92 -17.21
N CYS A 440 22.08 2.17 -16.84
CA CYS A 440 23.37 2.05 -17.51
C CYS A 440 23.77 0.57 -17.43
N ASP A 441 24.03 -0.09 -18.56
CA ASP A 441 24.42 -1.51 -18.55
C ASP A 441 25.85 -1.74 -18.02
N ASP A 442 26.67 -0.70 -17.96
CA ASP A 442 28.00 -0.69 -17.33
C ASP A 442 27.99 -0.48 -15.80
N ALA A 443 26.85 -0.05 -15.22
CA ALA A 443 26.73 0.27 -13.79
C ALA A 443 27.25 -0.84 -12.84
N GLY A 444 28.41 -0.65 -12.22
CA GLY A 444 28.97 -1.59 -11.23
C GLY A 444 29.55 -2.90 -11.79
N VAL A 445 29.81 -3.01 -13.11
CA VAL A 445 30.48 -4.21 -13.71
C VAL A 445 32.02 -4.15 -13.72
N GLY A 446 32.65 -3.06 -13.30
CA GLY A 446 34.04 -3.13 -12.80
C GLY A 446 34.99 -1.96 -13.08
N LEU A 447 34.60 -0.94 -13.84
CA LEU A 447 35.37 0.30 -14.00
C LEU A 447 34.45 1.50 -13.67
N PRO A 448 34.58 2.13 -12.47
CA PRO A 448 33.74 3.26 -12.07
C PRO A 448 33.81 4.49 -13.01
N THR A 449 34.77 4.51 -13.94
CA THR A 449 34.90 5.56 -14.97
C THR A 449 33.96 5.38 -16.14
N ASP A 450 33.34 4.20 -16.25
CA ASP A 450 32.47 3.78 -17.34
C ASP A 450 31.01 3.65 -16.83
N ASP A 451 30.78 3.89 -15.53
CA ASP A 451 29.43 4.02 -14.99
C ASP A 451 28.90 5.39 -15.46
N ASP A 452 27.83 5.41 -16.24
CA ASP A 452 27.17 6.65 -16.64
C ASP A 452 26.19 7.12 -15.58
N TYR A 453 26.06 8.43 -15.43
CA TYR A 453 25.41 9.04 -14.28
C TYR A 453 24.33 10.06 -14.66
N LEU A 454 23.35 10.18 -13.77
CA LEU A 454 22.41 11.28 -13.69
C LEU A 454 22.81 12.16 -12.51
N ASP A 455 23.06 13.43 -12.79
CA ASP A 455 23.37 14.45 -11.80
C ASP A 455 22.14 15.34 -11.55
N LEU A 456 21.82 15.57 -10.28
CA LEU A 456 20.96 16.68 -9.85
C LEU A 456 21.86 17.82 -9.42
N GLU A 457 21.65 19.00 -10.00
CA GLU A 457 22.35 20.22 -9.62
C GLU A 457 21.35 21.32 -9.29
N LEU A 458 21.66 22.10 -8.23
CA LEU A 458 20.83 23.17 -7.72
C LEU A 458 21.52 24.53 -7.91
N SER A 459 20.73 25.56 -8.21
CA SER A 459 21.18 26.93 -8.41
C SER A 459 20.34 27.89 -7.58
N ALA A 460 20.98 28.89 -6.97
CA ALA A 460 20.31 30.00 -6.28
C ALA A 460 20.40 31.34 -7.02
N ASP A 461 21.01 31.40 -8.21
CA ASP A 461 21.34 32.64 -8.92
C ASP A 461 20.90 32.64 -10.40
N GLY A 462 19.76 32.00 -10.70
CA GLY A 462 19.19 31.93 -12.04
C GLY A 462 20.07 31.15 -13.03
N GLY A 463 20.77 30.13 -12.54
CA GLY A 463 21.59 29.21 -13.32
C GLY A 463 22.98 29.74 -13.65
N THR A 464 23.47 30.76 -12.94
CA THR A 464 24.83 31.30 -13.11
C THR A 464 25.86 30.38 -12.46
N THR A 465 25.55 29.82 -11.30
CA THR A 465 26.34 28.81 -10.58
C THR A 465 25.47 27.61 -10.20
N TRP A 466 26.09 26.44 -10.12
CA TRP A 466 25.40 25.16 -9.89
C TRP A 466 26.16 24.35 -8.83
N VAL A 467 25.43 23.80 -7.86
CA VAL A 467 25.93 22.93 -6.79
C VAL A 467 25.37 21.54 -7.00
N LEU A 468 26.24 20.53 -7.07
CA LEU A 468 25.85 19.12 -7.20
C LEU A 468 25.16 18.64 -5.92
N ALA A 469 23.91 18.21 -6.04
CA ALA A 469 23.11 17.69 -4.93
C ALA A 469 23.00 16.16 -4.94
N GLU A 470 23.02 15.54 -6.12
CA GLU A 470 23.02 14.08 -6.27
C GLU A 470 23.84 13.67 -7.49
N HIS A 471 24.53 12.53 -7.40
CA HIS A 471 25.29 11.88 -8.48
C HIS A 471 25.07 10.38 -8.41
N VAL A 472 24.37 9.82 -9.39
CA VAL A 472 23.86 8.43 -9.31
C VAL A 472 23.96 7.70 -10.64
N THR A 473 24.25 6.41 -10.56
CA THR A 473 24.15 5.44 -11.66
C THR A 473 23.17 4.34 -11.26
N GLY A 474 22.66 3.56 -12.20
CA GLY A 474 21.66 2.52 -11.89
C GLY A 474 21.46 1.51 -13.01
N ARG A 475 20.72 0.44 -12.70
CA ARG A 475 20.40 -0.65 -13.65
C ARG A 475 18.91 -0.71 -14.00
N GLY A 476 18.26 0.46 -13.99
CA GLY A 476 16.87 0.65 -14.35
C GLY A 476 15.91 0.28 -13.23
N ASP A 477 15.30 1.30 -12.63
CA ASP A 477 14.11 1.30 -11.79
C ASP A 477 13.76 2.77 -11.50
N TRP A 478 12.49 3.08 -11.26
CA TRP A 478 12.10 4.40 -10.73
C TRP A 478 12.47 4.49 -9.25
N VAL A 479 13.17 5.56 -8.87
CA VAL A 479 13.59 5.85 -7.49
C VAL A 479 13.03 7.18 -7.05
N TYR A 480 12.18 7.16 -6.03
CA TYR A 480 11.66 8.35 -5.38
C TYR A 480 12.70 8.92 -4.41
N THR A 481 13.07 10.17 -4.60
CA THR A 481 14.18 10.84 -3.90
C THR A 481 13.69 12.13 -3.25
N GLN A 482 14.30 12.48 -2.11
CA GLN A 482 14.09 13.76 -1.43
C GLN A 482 15.44 14.37 -1.07
N VAL A 483 15.60 15.67 -1.34
CA VAL A 483 16.71 16.49 -0.84
C VAL A 483 16.20 17.75 -0.17
N ARG A 484 16.92 18.24 0.85
CA ARG A 484 16.67 19.55 1.47
C ARG A 484 17.48 20.59 0.71
N VAL A 485 16.83 21.65 0.21
CA VAL A 485 17.48 22.63 -0.68
C VAL A 485 18.60 23.39 0.04
N LEU A 486 18.38 23.76 1.30
CA LEU A 486 19.34 24.50 2.12
C LEU A 486 20.65 23.78 2.41
N ASP A 487 20.71 22.46 2.22
CA ASP A 487 21.95 21.70 2.39
C ASP A 487 22.94 21.98 1.23
N PHE A 488 22.47 22.60 0.14
CA PHE A 488 23.25 22.82 -1.08
C PHE A 488 23.32 24.29 -1.51
N VAL A 489 22.20 25.02 -1.45
CA VAL A 489 22.11 26.41 -1.92
C VAL A 489 21.17 27.25 -1.04
N GLU A 490 21.37 28.57 -1.04
CA GLU A 490 20.48 29.51 -0.36
C GLU A 490 19.08 29.57 -1.02
N LEU A 491 18.06 29.90 -0.23
CA LEU A 491 16.69 30.07 -0.72
C LEU A 491 16.51 31.48 -1.29
N THR A 492 16.41 31.59 -2.61
CA THR A 492 16.26 32.87 -3.32
C THR A 492 15.05 32.85 -4.24
N SER A 493 14.70 34.01 -4.80
CA SER A 493 13.67 34.11 -5.82
C SER A 493 14.10 33.59 -7.21
N GLN A 494 15.33 33.11 -7.34
CA GLN A 494 15.94 32.68 -8.60
C GLN A 494 16.41 31.21 -8.53
N PHE A 495 15.77 30.42 -7.67
CA PHE A 495 16.12 29.02 -7.54
C PHE A 495 15.78 28.26 -8.82
N GLN A 496 16.67 27.37 -9.23
CA GLN A 496 16.46 26.42 -10.31
C GLN A 496 17.10 25.07 -9.97
N MET A 497 16.58 24.01 -10.56
CA MET A 497 17.19 22.69 -10.56
C MET A 497 17.46 22.24 -11.99
N ARG A 498 18.46 21.37 -12.17
CA ARG A 498 18.68 20.70 -13.45
C ARG A 498 19.11 19.25 -13.26
N PHE A 499 18.74 18.44 -14.25
CA PHE A 499 19.05 17.02 -14.33
C PHE A 499 19.90 16.78 -15.58
N SER A 500 21.15 16.37 -15.36
CA SER A 500 22.14 16.17 -16.41
C SER A 500 22.45 14.68 -16.53
N LEU A 501 22.33 14.12 -17.74
CA LEU A 501 22.65 12.72 -18.00
C LEU A 501 23.58 12.63 -19.22
N ALA A 502 24.65 11.85 -19.10
CA ALA A 502 25.65 11.64 -20.14
C ALA A 502 26.02 10.16 -20.23
N ASP A 503 26.37 9.72 -21.43
CA ASP A 503 26.99 8.42 -21.75
C ASP A 503 28.41 8.65 -22.27
N GLU A 504 29.42 8.74 -21.41
CA GLU A 504 30.79 9.07 -21.81
C GLU A 504 31.84 8.16 -21.12
N PRO A 505 32.51 7.27 -21.89
CA PRO A 505 32.46 7.16 -23.35
C PRO A 505 31.15 6.52 -23.84
N ALA A 506 30.74 6.85 -25.07
CA ALA A 506 29.54 6.30 -25.69
C ALA A 506 29.68 4.79 -26.01
N ASN A 507 29.56 3.96 -24.99
CA ASN A 507 29.82 2.53 -25.03
C ASN A 507 28.87 1.70 -24.16
N SER A 508 27.91 2.34 -23.50
CA SER A 508 26.88 1.69 -22.69
C SER A 508 25.51 1.93 -23.31
N VAL A 509 24.50 1.20 -22.83
CA VAL A 509 23.10 1.58 -23.00
C VAL A 509 22.71 2.44 -21.81
N THR A 510 22.48 3.74 -22.05
CA THR A 510 22.15 4.69 -20.99
C THR A 510 20.82 5.41 -21.21
N GLU A 511 19.90 5.22 -20.27
CA GLU A 511 18.54 5.76 -20.31
C GLU A 511 18.19 6.49 -19.01
N GLY A 512 17.41 7.57 -19.13
CA GLY A 512 16.97 8.42 -18.04
C GLY A 512 15.48 8.70 -18.04
N GLY A 513 14.94 8.94 -16.86
CA GLY A 513 13.58 9.42 -16.63
C GLY A 513 13.51 10.38 -15.45
N LEU A 514 12.59 11.34 -15.50
CA LEU A 514 12.25 12.24 -14.41
C LEU A 514 10.74 12.44 -14.37
N ASP A 515 10.17 12.31 -13.17
CA ASP A 515 8.74 12.42 -12.94
C ASP A 515 8.40 12.93 -11.53
N ALA A 516 7.13 13.32 -11.30
CA ALA A 516 6.56 13.68 -10.00
C ALA A 516 7.40 14.68 -9.19
N VAL A 517 7.79 15.81 -9.81
CA VAL A 517 8.61 16.84 -9.18
C VAL A 517 7.76 17.71 -8.25
N TRP A 518 8.08 17.69 -6.96
CA TRP A 518 7.39 18.47 -5.94
C TRP A 518 8.38 19.29 -5.09
N VAL A 519 8.23 20.61 -5.11
CA VAL A 519 8.97 21.54 -4.28
C VAL A 519 8.02 22.12 -3.24
N PHE A 520 8.35 21.95 -1.97
CA PHE A 520 7.49 22.38 -0.88
C PHE A 520 8.28 22.84 0.33
N GLU A 521 7.71 23.76 1.09
CA GLU A 521 8.19 24.12 2.41
C GLU A 521 7.51 23.27 3.48
N ARG A 522 8.30 22.81 4.47
CA ARG A 522 7.79 22.32 5.74
C ARG A 522 7.77 23.47 6.74
N GLY A 523 6.59 24.04 6.95
CA GLY A 523 6.39 25.17 7.85
C GLY A 523 5.73 24.75 9.16
N CYS A 524 6.23 25.28 10.27
CA CYS A 524 5.52 25.34 11.53
C CYS A 524 5.24 26.81 11.86
N SER A 525 4.45 27.49 11.03
CA SER A 525 4.31 28.94 11.10
C SER A 525 3.14 29.37 11.99
N ASP A 526 3.46 29.56 13.27
CA ASP A 526 2.83 30.57 14.15
C ASP A 526 3.78 31.04 15.28
N SER A 527 4.93 30.39 15.47
CA SER A 527 6.07 31.03 16.14
C SER A 527 6.81 31.89 15.11
N PRO A 528 7.17 33.16 15.39
CA PRO A 528 8.10 33.87 14.54
C PRO A 528 9.39 33.05 14.51
N HIS A 529 9.81 32.60 13.32
CA HIS A 529 11.06 31.87 13.18
C HIS A 529 12.19 32.88 13.20
N TYR A 530 12.90 32.93 14.32
CA TYR A 530 14.01 33.83 14.58
C TYR A 530 15.27 33.25 13.93
N GLY A 531 16.02 34.09 13.21
CA GLY A 531 17.23 33.63 12.52
C GLY A 531 18.32 33.18 13.49
N LEU A 532 19.29 32.39 13.01
CA LEU A 532 20.48 32.03 13.79
C LEU A 532 21.10 33.30 14.40
N GLY A 533 21.29 33.30 15.72
CA GLY A 533 21.77 34.47 16.47
C GLY A 533 20.70 35.46 16.98
N ASP A 534 19.41 35.26 16.73
CA ASP A 534 18.31 36.05 17.32
C ASP A 534 17.81 35.35 18.60
N LEU A 535 18.50 35.61 19.70
CA LEU A 535 18.36 34.89 20.96
C LEU A 535 17.39 35.59 21.93
N ASN A 536 17.00 36.83 21.64
CA ASN A 536 15.89 37.45 22.35
C ASN A 536 14.56 37.21 21.64
N CYS A 537 14.59 36.64 20.43
CA CYS A 537 13.43 36.32 19.66
C CYS A 537 12.60 37.59 19.39
N ASP A 538 13.23 38.65 18.86
CA ASP A 538 12.59 39.91 18.48
C ASP A 538 12.52 40.17 16.97
N GLY A 539 13.09 39.26 16.18
CA GLY A 539 13.10 39.30 14.71
C GLY A 539 14.33 40.00 14.13
N ALA A 540 15.33 40.35 14.93
CA ALA A 540 16.54 41.01 14.48
C ALA A 540 17.79 40.56 15.25
N VAL A 541 18.76 39.96 14.56
CA VAL A 541 20.09 39.68 15.12
C VAL A 541 20.86 40.99 15.34
N ASN A 542 20.99 41.41 16.59
CA ASN A 542 21.60 42.68 16.98
C ASN A 542 22.19 42.64 18.41
N VAL A 543 22.62 43.80 18.91
CA VAL A 543 23.27 43.89 20.24
C VAL A 543 22.39 43.37 21.39
N PHE A 544 21.06 43.32 21.22
CA PHE A 544 20.13 42.79 22.21
C PHE A 544 20.16 41.27 22.35
N ASP A 545 20.81 40.55 21.43
CA ASP A 545 20.99 39.10 21.48
C ASP A 545 22.23 38.66 22.25
N ILE A 546 23.13 39.59 22.60
CA ILE A 546 24.38 39.28 23.30
C ILE A 546 24.11 38.72 24.70
N ASP A 547 23.24 39.37 25.47
CA ASP A 547 22.94 38.93 26.84
C ASP A 547 22.24 37.55 26.86
N PRO A 548 21.22 37.31 26.01
CA PRO A 548 20.63 35.98 25.85
C PRO A 548 21.62 34.92 25.32
N PHE A 549 22.52 35.27 24.40
CA PHE A 549 23.58 34.36 23.92
C PHE A 549 24.53 33.93 25.03
N VAL A 550 24.99 34.86 25.87
CA VAL A 550 25.80 34.55 27.05
C VAL A 550 25.02 33.67 28.04
N LEU A 551 23.71 33.90 28.17
CA LEU A 551 22.85 33.09 29.03
C LEU A 551 22.70 31.65 28.49
N ALA A 552 22.47 31.48 27.19
CA ALA A 552 22.43 30.17 26.52
C ALA A 552 23.76 29.41 26.68
N LEU A 553 24.89 30.09 26.50
CA LEU A 553 26.24 29.52 26.69
C LEU A 553 26.52 29.03 28.12
N THR A 554 25.96 29.71 29.12
CA THR A 554 26.31 29.45 30.53
C THR A 554 25.27 28.61 31.25
N SER A 555 24.03 28.58 30.77
CA SER A 555 22.91 27.89 31.42
C SER A 555 21.67 27.83 30.53
N GLY A 556 21.43 26.69 29.86
CA GLY A 556 20.19 26.44 29.13
C GLY A 556 18.91 26.56 29.99
N GLU A 557 18.90 26.04 31.22
CA GLU A 557 17.76 26.17 32.15
C GLU A 557 17.45 27.65 32.46
N GLY A 558 18.50 28.43 32.74
CA GLY A 558 18.42 29.87 32.95
C GLY A 558 17.95 30.65 31.71
N TYR A 559 18.33 30.21 30.51
CA TYR A 559 17.86 30.80 29.25
C TYR A 559 16.36 30.61 29.07
N TYR A 560 15.86 29.37 29.16
CA TYR A 560 14.43 29.08 29.03
C TYR A 560 13.57 29.68 30.16
N ALA A 561 14.16 30.03 31.30
CA ALA A 561 13.47 30.77 32.36
C ALA A 561 13.17 32.24 31.98
N VAL A 562 13.93 32.82 31.05
CA VAL A 562 13.83 34.22 30.61
C VAL A 562 13.24 34.34 29.20
N HIS A 563 13.55 33.37 28.32
CA HIS A 563 13.10 33.26 26.94
C HIS A 563 12.42 31.89 26.71
N PRO A 564 11.23 31.66 27.30
CA PRO A 564 10.59 30.34 27.30
C PRO A 564 10.15 29.87 25.91
N ASP A 565 9.88 30.81 25.00
CA ASP A 565 9.38 30.54 23.65
C ASP A 565 10.46 30.77 22.57
N CYS A 566 11.73 30.86 22.99
CA CYS A 566 12.88 31.10 22.11
C CYS A 566 13.82 29.89 22.16
N ASP A 567 14.29 29.41 21.02
CA ASP A 567 15.18 28.26 21.00
C ASP A 567 16.62 28.68 21.35
N ALA A 568 17.20 28.04 22.37
CA ALA A 568 18.59 28.27 22.75
C ALA A 568 19.57 27.76 21.69
N MET A 569 19.14 26.82 20.82
CA MET A 569 19.97 26.32 19.71
C MET A 569 20.17 27.35 18.60
N LEU A 570 19.46 28.48 18.62
CA LEU A 570 19.82 29.64 17.80
C LEU A 570 21.21 30.19 18.17
N ALA A 571 21.77 29.79 19.32
CA ALA A 571 23.13 30.09 19.76
C ALA A 571 24.20 29.16 19.17
N ASP A 572 23.83 28.04 18.53
CA ASP A 572 24.76 27.12 17.85
C ASP A 572 25.18 27.73 16.50
N ALA A 573 25.92 28.83 16.59
CA ALA A 573 26.23 29.67 15.47
C ALA A 573 27.24 29.04 14.49
N ASN A 574 27.94 27.96 14.89
CA ASN A 574 28.79 27.18 13.98
C ASN A 574 28.09 25.92 13.40
N GLY A 575 26.91 25.55 13.91
CA GLY A 575 26.11 24.41 13.45
C GLY A 575 26.69 23.05 13.82
N ASP A 576 27.48 22.95 14.89
CA ASP A 576 28.11 21.70 15.34
C ASP A 576 27.22 20.86 16.28
N GLY A 577 26.01 21.35 16.57
CA GLY A 577 25.01 20.71 17.41
C GLY A 577 25.20 20.99 18.91
N ALA A 578 26.11 21.89 19.29
CA ALA A 578 26.38 22.19 20.70
C ALA A 578 26.68 23.67 20.96
N VAL A 579 25.80 24.33 21.72
CA VAL A 579 26.03 25.69 22.21
C VAL A 579 27.19 25.73 23.21
N ASN A 580 28.35 26.22 22.77
CA ASN A 580 29.58 26.27 23.55
C ASN A 580 30.52 27.41 23.09
N VAL A 581 31.73 27.48 23.66
CA VAL A 581 32.67 28.58 23.39
C VAL A 581 33.05 28.72 21.90
N PHE A 582 32.88 27.67 21.09
CA PHE A 582 33.14 27.68 19.66
C PHE A 582 32.09 28.44 18.85
N ASP A 583 30.96 28.82 19.45
CA ASP A 583 29.91 29.63 18.81
C ASP A 583 30.15 31.14 18.90
N ILE A 584 31.06 31.57 19.78
CA ILE A 584 31.28 33.00 20.05
C ILE A 584 31.71 33.75 18.79
N ASP A 585 32.73 33.23 18.09
CA ASP A 585 33.24 33.88 16.89
C ASP A 585 32.19 33.90 15.75
N PRO A 586 31.51 32.78 15.41
CA PRO A 586 30.41 32.80 14.45
C PRO A 586 29.25 33.72 14.84
N PHE A 587 28.85 33.75 16.11
CA PHE A 587 27.80 34.67 16.59
C PHE A 587 28.19 36.14 16.40
N VAL A 588 29.46 36.49 16.61
CA VAL A 588 29.96 37.85 16.31
C VAL A 588 29.90 38.17 14.81
N LEU A 589 30.09 37.19 13.92
CA LEU A 589 29.92 37.39 12.48
C LEU A 589 28.46 37.69 12.13
N LEU A 590 27.51 36.99 12.76
CA LEU A 590 26.07 37.23 12.59
C LEU A 590 25.69 38.66 13.04
N LEU A 591 26.20 39.13 14.18
CA LEU A 591 25.96 40.49 14.69
C LEU A 591 26.51 41.61 13.81
N THR A 592 27.58 41.35 13.07
CA THR A 592 28.31 42.37 12.31
C THR A 592 27.98 42.36 10.82
N GLY A 593 27.06 41.49 10.37
CA GLY A 593 26.76 41.27 8.96
C GLY A 593 27.99 40.80 8.17
N GLY A 594 28.91 40.12 8.87
CA GLY A 594 30.28 39.87 8.45
C GLY A 594 30.60 38.39 8.31
N GLY A 595 29.69 37.57 7.78
CA GLY A 595 29.93 36.18 7.37
C GLY A 595 29.34 36.00 5.99
N LYS A 596 30.10 35.36 5.08
CA LYS A 596 29.86 35.31 3.64
C LYS A 596 28.58 34.64 3.23
#